data_AF-A0AAV2VW72-F1
#
_entry.id   AF-A0AAV2VW72-F1
#
_cell.length_a   1.000
_cell.length_b   1.000
_cell.length_c   1.000
_cell.angle_alpha   90.00
_cell.angle_beta   90.00
_cell.angle_gamma   90.00
#
_symmetry.space_group_name_H-M   'P 1'
#
loop_
_entity.id
_entity.type
_entity.pdbx_description
1 polymer ?
#
loop_
_entity_poly.entity_id
_entity_poly.type
_entity_poly.pdbx_seq_one_letter_code
_entity_poly.pdbx_strand_id
1 'polypeptide(L)'
;MIVFDLSSACTISHLFKDSAVQTTTDFFLEDGNKRYRLVDVKNLLEEFEGNGMFQSVFIGYRLTFDDGRAVKIDTIKSTATLISSQNESTGVPDRESFDPNSIQDWTKAGINKYMF
;
A
#
# COMPACT_ATOMS: atom_id res chain seq x y z
N MET A 1 -18.01 5.58 17.85
CA MET A 1 -17.89 6.13 16.48
C MET A 1 -16.69 7.06 16.44
N ILE A 2 -15.82 6.90 15.45
CA ILE A 2 -14.68 7.78 15.17
C ILE A 2 -14.83 8.28 13.73
N VAL A 3 -14.71 9.59 13.56
CA VAL A 3 -14.72 10.26 12.25
C VAL A 3 -13.35 10.93 12.07
N PHE A 4 -12.74 10.74 10.91
CA PHE A 4 -11.43 11.29 10.60
C PHE A 4 -11.36 11.70 9.13
N ASP A 5 -10.39 12.53 8.81
CA ASP A 5 -10.06 12.94 7.44
C ASP A 5 -8.67 12.40 7.04
N LEU A 6 -8.28 12.65 5.78
CA LEU A 6 -6.98 12.17 5.29
C LEU A 6 -5.80 12.77 6.08
N SER A 7 -5.93 14.00 6.59
CA SER A 7 -4.86 14.69 7.32
C SER A 7 -4.59 14.09 8.71
N SER A 8 -5.64 13.55 9.33
CA SER A 8 -5.61 12.92 10.66
C SER A 8 -5.40 11.41 10.63
N ALA A 9 -5.42 10.79 9.44
CA ALA A 9 -5.31 9.34 9.26
C ALA A 9 -4.03 8.74 9.89
N CYS A 10 -2.88 9.41 9.75
CA CYS A 10 -1.63 8.94 10.37
C CYS A 10 -1.70 8.97 11.90
N THR A 11 -2.27 10.02 12.48
CA THR A 11 -2.42 10.19 13.94
C THR A 11 -3.23 9.06 14.56
N ILE A 12 -4.31 8.66 13.90
CA ILE A 12 -5.20 7.61 14.40
C ILE A 12 -4.77 6.19 14.00
N SER A 13 -3.66 6.04 13.26
CA SER A 13 -3.25 4.76 12.69
C SER A 13 -3.04 3.65 13.73
N HIS A 14 -2.59 4.01 14.93
CA HIS A 14 -2.42 3.08 16.05
C HIS A 14 -3.71 2.37 16.48
N LEU A 15 -4.88 2.95 16.18
CA LEU A 15 -6.19 2.36 16.47
C LEU A 15 -6.51 1.16 15.56
N PHE A 16 -5.77 0.99 14.46
CA PHE A 16 -5.98 -0.10 13.50
C PHE A 16 -5.11 -1.34 13.77
N LYS A 17 -4.20 -1.27 14.76
CA LYS A 17 -3.20 -2.30 15.07
C LYS A 17 -3.81 -3.65 15.48
N ASP A 18 -4.98 -3.63 16.09
CA ASP A 18 -5.63 -4.83 16.63
C ASP A 18 -6.69 -5.41 15.68
N SER A 19 -6.56 -5.19 14.36
CA SER A 19 -7.54 -5.60 13.34
C SER A 19 -8.93 -5.03 13.63
N ALA A 20 -9.11 -3.75 13.31
CA ALA A 20 -10.35 -2.98 13.53
C ALA A 20 -11.64 -3.62 12.97
N VAL A 21 -11.54 -4.65 12.12
CA VAL A 21 -12.68 -5.44 11.64
C VAL A 21 -13.44 -6.16 12.78
N GLN A 22 -12.83 -6.33 13.97
CA GLN A 22 -13.50 -6.86 15.17
C GLN A 22 -13.76 -5.81 16.27
N THR A 23 -13.46 -4.55 16.03
CA THR A 23 -13.71 -3.50 17.03
C THR A 23 -15.18 -3.09 17.02
N THR A 24 -15.78 -2.92 18.20
CA THR A 24 -17.13 -2.35 18.40
C THR A 24 -17.25 -0.89 17.96
N THR A 25 -16.17 -0.30 17.44
CA THR A 25 -16.09 1.11 17.07
C THR A 25 -16.24 1.26 15.57
N ASP A 26 -17.31 1.91 15.14
CA ASP A 26 -17.44 2.33 13.74
C ASP A 26 -16.47 3.47 13.41
N PHE A 27 -15.70 3.31 12.34
CA PHE A 27 -14.81 4.32 11.78
C PHE A 27 -15.38 4.87 10.47
N PHE A 28 -15.26 6.19 10.28
CA PHE A 28 -15.70 6.87 9.07
C PHE A 28 -14.64 7.84 8.55
N LEU A 29 -14.40 7.81 7.24
CA LEU A 29 -13.64 8.83 6.53
C LEU A 29 -14.59 9.95 6.11
N GLU A 30 -14.27 11.19 6.44
CA GLU A 30 -14.99 12.40 6.01
C GLU A 30 -14.15 13.15 4.98
N ASP A 31 -14.70 13.37 3.78
CA ASP A 31 -14.03 14.12 2.69
C ASP A 31 -14.52 15.57 2.57
N GLY A 32 -15.23 16.06 3.59
CA GLY A 32 -15.86 17.38 3.63
C GLY A 32 -17.29 17.41 3.07
N ASN A 33 -17.68 16.44 2.24
CA ASN A 33 -19.04 16.35 1.69
C ASN A 33 -19.80 15.13 2.21
N LYS A 34 -19.13 13.97 2.28
CA LYS A 34 -19.74 12.70 2.65
C LYS A 34 -18.87 11.94 3.65
N ARG A 35 -19.52 11.06 4.41
CA ARG A 35 -18.87 10.07 5.28
C ARG A 35 -18.93 8.70 4.64
N TYR A 36 -17.80 8.01 4.69
CA TYR A 36 -17.61 6.66 4.15
C TYR A 36 -17.27 5.72 5.28
N ARG A 37 -18.03 4.65 5.44
CA ARG A 37 -17.82 3.71 6.55
C ARG A 37 -16.63 2.81 6.22
N LEU A 38 -15.73 2.63 7.18
CA LEU A 38 -14.65 1.66 7.08
C LEU A 38 -15.25 0.24 7.12
N VAL A 39 -14.92 -0.57 6.11
CA VAL A 39 -15.42 -1.95 5.99
C VAL A 39 -14.30 -2.99 6.10
N ASP A 40 -13.05 -2.61 5.80
CA ASP A 40 -11.91 -3.52 5.88
C ASP A 40 -10.62 -2.77 6.22
N VAL A 41 -9.73 -3.47 6.92
CA VAL A 41 -8.39 -3.00 7.32
C VAL A 41 -7.40 -4.10 7.06
N LYS A 42 -6.43 -3.83 6.19
CA LYS A 42 -5.31 -4.74 5.92
C LYS A 42 -3.99 -4.14 6.35
N ASN A 43 -3.12 -4.97 6.91
CA ASN A 43 -1.72 -4.59 7.13
C ASN A 43 -1.02 -4.51 5.77
N LEU A 44 -0.24 -3.45 5.60
CA LEU A 44 0.71 -3.32 4.49
C LEU A 44 2.06 -3.79 5.01
N LEU A 45 2.62 -4.77 4.29
CA LEU A 45 3.94 -5.31 4.54
C LEU A 45 4.81 -5.02 3.31
N GLU A 46 6.06 -4.70 3.54
CA GLU A 46 7.09 -4.64 2.50
C GLU A 46 7.99 -5.86 2.65
N GLU A 47 8.29 -6.53 1.54
CA GLU A 47 9.18 -7.68 1.49
C GLU A 47 10.55 -7.26 0.99
N PHE A 48 11.60 -7.73 1.66
CA PHE A 48 12.98 -7.53 1.21
C PHE A 48 13.74 -8.84 1.34
N GLU A 49 14.63 -9.04 0.37
CA GLU A 49 15.57 -10.16 0.35
C GLU A 49 16.90 -9.73 0.99
N GLY A 50 17.34 -10.47 1.99
CA GLY A 50 18.63 -10.28 2.64
C GLY A 50 19.30 -11.62 2.88
N ASN A 51 20.52 -11.81 2.36
CA ASN A 51 21.31 -13.04 2.50
C ASN A 51 20.56 -14.32 2.09
N GLY A 52 19.76 -14.26 1.03
CA GLY A 52 18.97 -15.39 0.53
C GLY A 52 17.73 -15.75 1.37
N MET A 53 17.30 -14.86 2.27
CA MET A 53 16.04 -14.98 3.01
C MET A 53 15.12 -13.80 2.72
N PHE A 54 13.83 -14.07 2.53
CA PHE A 54 12.79 -13.04 2.47
C PHE A 54 12.30 -12.69 3.87
N GLN A 55 12.19 -11.40 4.16
CA GLN A 55 11.61 -10.88 5.39
C GLN A 55 10.51 -9.89 5.04
N SER A 56 9.44 -9.88 5.83
CA SER A 56 8.34 -8.92 5.71
C SER A 56 8.36 -7.96 6.89
N VAL A 57 8.33 -6.65 6.64
CA VAL A 57 8.24 -5.62 7.67
C VAL A 57 6.93 -4.89 7.49
N PHE A 58 6.27 -4.66 8.61
CA PHE A 58 5.09 -3.84 8.67
C PHE A 58 5.42 -2.38 8.31
N ILE A 59 4.73 -1.87 7.28
CA ILE A 59 4.89 -0.49 6.81
C ILE A 59 3.66 0.37 7.06
N GLY A 60 2.48 -0.22 7.30
CA GLY A 60 1.28 0.52 7.65
C GLY A 60 -0.03 -0.20 7.34
N TYR A 61 -1.05 0.54 6.92
CA TYR A 61 -2.41 0.02 6.74
C TYR A 61 -3.02 0.40 5.39
N ARG A 62 -3.86 -0.49 4.85
CA ARG A 62 -4.81 -0.19 3.77
C ARG A 62 -6.21 -0.26 4.35
N LEU A 63 -6.85 0.89 4.43
CA LEU A 63 -8.24 1.04 4.85
C LEU A 63 -9.13 0.97 3.61
N THR A 64 -10.21 0.21 3.64
CA THR A 64 -11.19 0.15 2.55
C THR A 64 -12.57 0.54 3.05
N PHE A 65 -13.25 1.37 2.29
CA PHE A 65 -14.53 1.97 2.67
C PHE A 65 -15.69 1.42 1.85
N ASP A 66 -16.91 1.64 2.33
CA ASP A 66 -18.17 1.14 1.76
C ASP A 66 -18.45 1.60 0.31
N ASP A 67 -17.85 2.69 -0.13
CA ASP A 67 -17.93 3.17 -1.52
C ASP A 67 -16.83 2.61 -2.44
N GLY A 68 -15.96 1.74 -1.92
CA GLY A 68 -14.85 1.14 -2.66
C GLY A 68 -13.57 1.98 -2.68
N ARG A 69 -13.54 3.19 -2.10
CA ARG A 69 -12.29 3.93 -1.91
C ARG A 69 -11.38 3.18 -0.96
N ALA A 70 -10.08 3.40 -1.12
CA ALA A 70 -9.10 2.96 -0.15
C ALA A 70 -8.21 4.10 0.31
N VAL A 71 -7.78 4.07 1.57
CA VAL A 71 -6.74 4.96 2.09
C VAL A 71 -5.55 4.10 2.46
N LYS A 72 -4.38 4.43 1.90
CA LYS A 72 -3.10 3.86 2.32
C LYS A 72 -2.49 4.78 3.36
N ILE A 73 -2.14 4.20 4.51
CA ILE A 73 -1.39 4.84 5.56
C ILE A 73 -0.01 4.18 5.59
N ASP A 74 1.03 4.96 5.34
CA ASP A 74 2.43 4.58 5.52
C ASP A 74 2.89 5.12 6.88
N THR A 75 3.07 4.22 7.83
CA THR A 75 3.44 4.55 9.21
C THR A 75 4.92 4.90 9.36
N ILE A 76 5.78 4.45 8.43
CA ILE A 76 7.21 4.75 8.44
C ILE A 76 7.43 6.17 7.92
N LYS A 77 6.79 6.51 6.79
CA LYS A 77 6.88 7.84 6.17
C LYS A 77 5.91 8.83 6.80
N SER A 78 5.00 8.38 7.66
CA SER A 78 3.91 9.17 8.23
C SER A 78 3.10 9.89 7.16
N THR A 79 2.70 9.17 6.11
CA THR A 79 1.89 9.71 5.02
C THR A 79 0.60 8.94 4.83
N ALA A 80 -0.46 9.63 4.43
CA ALA A 80 -1.74 9.03 4.07
C ALA A 80 -2.16 9.46 2.67
N THR A 81 -2.55 8.51 1.83
CA THR A 81 -2.95 8.76 0.44
C THR A 81 -4.26 8.08 0.13
N LEU A 82 -5.12 8.81 -0.57
CA LEU A 82 -6.37 8.26 -1.11
C LEU A 82 -6.06 7.50 -2.41
N ILE A 83 -6.48 6.24 -2.47
CA ILE A 83 -6.42 5.39 -3.66
C ILE A 83 -7.84 5.34 -4.22
N SER A 84 -8.03 6.00 -5.35
CA SER A 84 -9.26 5.87 -6.14
C SER A 84 -9.21 4.57 -6.95
N SER A 85 -10.31 3.81 -6.92
CA SER A 85 -10.48 2.52 -7.61
C SER A 85 -10.22 2.55 -9.13
N GLN A 86 -10.01 3.72 -9.75
CA GLN A 86 -9.67 3.83 -11.17
C GLN A 86 -8.20 3.54 -11.49
N ASN A 87 -7.31 3.49 -10.50
CA ASN A 87 -5.86 3.28 -10.71
C ASN A 87 -5.31 2.08 -9.94
N GLU A 88 -6.11 1.02 -9.75
CA GLU A 88 -5.52 -0.32 -9.55
C GLU A 88 -5.11 -0.89 -10.91
N SER A 89 -4.20 -0.21 -11.60
CA SER A 89 -3.21 -0.92 -12.41
C SER A 89 -2.39 -1.69 -11.41
N THR A 90 -2.72 -2.97 -11.33
CA THR A 90 -1.93 -4.07 -10.79
C THR A 90 -0.47 -3.65 -10.61
N GLY A 91 0.03 -3.73 -9.37
CA GLY A 91 1.44 -4.06 -9.15
C GLY A 91 1.70 -5.46 -9.70
N VAL A 92 1.69 -5.57 -11.02
CA VAL A 92 2.44 -6.55 -11.79
C VAL A 92 3.60 -5.69 -12.31
N PRO A 93 4.87 -6.06 -12.07
CA PRO A 93 5.94 -5.41 -12.80
C PRO A 93 5.59 -5.58 -14.27
N ASP A 94 5.48 -4.47 -15.01
CA ASP A 94 5.23 -4.46 -16.44
C ASP A 94 6.04 -5.60 -17.06
N ARG A 95 5.34 -6.63 -17.54
CA ARG A 95 5.90 -7.51 -18.55
C ARG A 95 6.01 -6.63 -19.79
N GLU A 96 7.07 -5.83 -19.81
CA GLU A 96 7.67 -5.38 -21.06
C GLU A 96 7.73 -6.63 -21.93
N SER A 97 7.04 -6.53 -23.07
CA SER A 97 7.06 -7.52 -24.13
C SER A 97 8.51 -7.92 -24.38
N PHE A 98 8.90 -9.09 -23.87
CA PHE A 98 10.21 -9.68 -24.11
C PHE A 98 10.23 -10.01 -25.61
N ASP A 99 10.74 -9.08 -26.42
CA ASP A 99 11.03 -9.32 -27.82
C ASP A 99 12.42 -9.97 -27.86
N PRO A 100 12.52 -11.30 -28.09
CA PRO A 100 13.79 -12.02 -28.04
C PRO A 100 14.79 -11.59 -29.12
N ASN A 101 14.41 -10.65 -30.01
CA ASN A 101 15.27 -10.11 -31.06
C ASN A 101 15.74 -8.66 -30.81
N SER A 102 15.39 -8.05 -29.68
CA SER A 102 15.87 -6.70 -29.35
C SER A 102 17.28 -6.75 -28.76
N ILE A 103 18.28 -6.42 -29.58
CA ILE A 103 19.71 -6.35 -29.21
C ILE A 103 19.97 -5.27 -28.12
N GLN A 104 19.00 -4.39 -27.84
CA GLN A 104 19.14 -3.35 -26.81
C GLN A 104 18.97 -3.85 -25.37
N ASP A 105 18.30 -4.97 -25.13
CA ASP A 105 18.06 -5.45 -23.75
C ASP A 105 19.25 -6.23 -23.16
N TRP A 106 20.16 -6.69 -24.01
CA TRP A 106 21.37 -7.41 -23.58
C TRP A 106 22.43 -6.47 -22.96
N THR A 107 22.36 -5.17 -23.24
CA THR A 107 23.33 -4.20 -22.70
C THR A 107 22.97 -3.68 -21.31
N LYS A 108 21.70 -3.74 -20.89
CA LYS A 108 21.28 -3.34 -19.54
C LYS A 108 21.50 -4.42 -18.47
N ALA A 109 21.42 -5.70 -18.83
CA ALA A 109 21.62 -6.80 -17.88
C ALA A 109 23.12 -7.16 -17.65
N GLY A 110 24.04 -6.61 -18.45
CA GLY A 110 25.44 -7.04 -18.51
C GLY A 110 26.49 -6.14 -17.87
N ILE A 111 26.12 -5.06 -17.17
CA ILE A 111 27.10 -4.12 -16.60
C ILE A 111 26.78 -3.82 -15.13
N ASN A 112 26.93 -4.82 -14.26
CA ASN A 112 27.65 -4.60 -12.99
C ASN A 112 28.01 -5.91 -12.27
N LYS A 113 29.32 -6.08 -12.09
CA LYS A 113 30.00 -6.87 -11.04
C LYS A 113 30.00 -8.40 -11.16
N TYR A 114 30.79 -8.89 -12.11
CA TYR A 114 31.85 -9.86 -11.79
C TYR A 114 33.17 -9.34 -12.38
N MET A 115 33.86 -8.49 -11.62
CA MET A 115 35.32 -8.42 -11.65
C MET A 115 35.79 -9.35 -10.53
N PHE A 116 36.79 -10.18 -10.87
CA PHE A 116 37.46 -11.27 -10.13
C PHE A 116 36.79 -12.64 -10.23
#